data_AF-A0A3N4LTC1-F1
#
_entry.id   AF-A0A3N4LTC1-F1
#
_cell.length_a   1.000
_cell.length_b   1.000
_cell.length_c   1.000
_cell.angle_alpha   90.00
_cell.angle_beta   90.00
_cell.angle_gamma   90.00
#
_symmetry.space_group_name_H-M   'P 1'
#
loop_
_entity.id
_entity.type
_entity.pdbx_description
1 polymer ?
#
loop_
_entity_poly.entity_id
_entity_poly.type
_entity_poly.pdbx_seq_one_letter_code
_entity_poly.pdbx_strand_id
1 'polypeptide(L)'
;MSAPTKNVYGTPGDTSFRKKYDREEYAAKAAAREKDHKDQKDRKLFLGKHRREPTPPLDALTTARANRLNLEENLNKTTLVPAGAGIGKRGKGAGFYCDACDLTYKDSLQWVDHLNSKQHLYATGQTGEVQRATLEEVKQRLDWLRAKKAQEEKDRAEGTGVDLKKRLEERRKIEEEERREKREKRKEKRKAAKIKGGDGIVDSVMTAAGVAIDGAEDMDADAIAMARMMGLAGGFGTTKKG
;
A
#
# COMPACT_ATOMS: atom_id res chain seq x y z
N MET A 1 -8.63 -58.16 -15.57
CA MET A 1 -7.53 -58.15 -16.56
C MET A 1 -8.14 -57.99 -17.95
N SER A 2 -8.01 -56.81 -18.56
CA SER A 2 -8.65 -56.49 -19.84
C SER A 2 -7.78 -56.96 -21.02
N ALA A 3 -8.36 -57.72 -21.95
CA ALA A 3 -7.66 -58.29 -23.09
C ALA A 3 -7.08 -57.20 -24.02
N PRO A 4 -5.95 -57.46 -24.72
CA PRO A 4 -5.34 -56.46 -25.60
C PRO A 4 -6.29 -56.11 -26.76
N THR A 5 -6.59 -54.82 -26.91
CA THR A 5 -7.45 -54.30 -27.97
C THR A 5 -6.73 -54.40 -29.31
N LYS A 6 -7.20 -55.32 -30.17
CA LYS A 6 -6.72 -55.49 -31.54
C LYS A 6 -7.18 -54.31 -32.40
N ASN A 7 -6.32 -53.85 -33.30
CA ASN A 7 -6.73 -52.86 -34.31
C ASN A 7 -7.58 -53.52 -35.42
N VAL A 8 -8.09 -52.70 -36.34
CA VAL A 8 -8.94 -53.14 -37.49
C VAL A 8 -8.26 -54.22 -38.35
N TYR A 9 -6.93 -54.37 -38.27
CA TYR A 9 -6.13 -55.35 -39.01
C TYR A 9 -5.62 -56.52 -38.16
N GLY A 10 -6.17 -56.72 -36.95
CA GLY A 10 -5.88 -57.89 -36.11
C GLY A 10 -4.50 -57.93 -35.47
N THR A 11 -3.69 -56.88 -35.61
CA THR A 11 -2.36 -56.77 -34.97
C THR A 11 -2.46 -56.15 -33.58
N PRO A 12 -1.62 -56.59 -32.61
CA PRO A 12 -1.60 -56.01 -31.27
C PRO A 12 -1.04 -54.59 -31.35
N GLY A 13 -1.91 -53.58 -31.26
CA GLY A 13 -1.52 -52.18 -31.31
C GLY A 13 -1.00 -51.70 -29.95
N ASP A 14 0.24 -51.21 -29.91
CA ASP A 14 0.83 -50.52 -28.76
C ASP A 14 0.16 -49.16 -28.52
N THR A 15 -1.01 -49.22 -27.91
CA THR A 15 -1.86 -48.06 -27.58
C THR A 15 -1.97 -47.85 -26.08
N SER A 16 -1.01 -48.43 -25.33
CA SER A 16 -0.86 -48.36 -23.87
C SER A 16 -0.82 -46.94 -23.32
N PHE A 17 -0.34 -45.99 -24.14
CA PHE A 17 -0.17 -44.58 -23.80
C PHE A 17 -1.49 -43.79 -23.81
N ARG A 18 -2.59 -44.37 -24.32
CA ARG A 18 -3.91 -43.71 -24.34
C ARG A 18 -4.65 -43.98 -23.04
N LYS A 19 -5.21 -42.92 -22.44
CA LYS A 19 -6.04 -43.00 -21.24
C LYS A 19 -7.23 -43.92 -21.50
N LYS A 20 -7.19 -45.14 -20.96
CA LYS A 20 -8.28 -46.11 -21.06
C LYS A 20 -9.35 -45.72 -20.04
N TYR A 21 -10.51 -45.31 -20.52
CA TYR A 21 -11.67 -45.06 -19.66
C TYR A 21 -12.25 -46.41 -19.25
N ASP A 22 -12.21 -46.72 -17.97
CA ASP A 22 -12.87 -47.90 -17.44
C ASP A 22 -14.38 -47.66 -17.40
N ARG A 23 -15.14 -48.42 -18.19
CA ARG A 23 -16.59 -48.26 -18.33
C ARG A 23 -17.31 -48.55 -17.01
N GLU A 24 -16.78 -49.45 -16.20
CA GLU A 24 -17.39 -49.85 -14.94
C GLU A 24 -17.21 -48.76 -13.87
N GLU A 25 -15.99 -48.19 -13.77
CA GLU A 25 -15.71 -47.07 -12.87
C GLU A 25 -16.54 -45.83 -13.24
N TYR A 26 -16.64 -45.52 -14.54
CA TYR A 26 -17.43 -44.39 -15.01
C TYR A 26 -18.94 -44.62 -14.85
N ALA A 27 -19.42 -45.85 -15.01
CA ALA A 27 -20.81 -46.22 -14.71
C ALA A 27 -21.11 -46.10 -13.20
N ALA A 28 -20.20 -46.56 -12.33
CA ALA A 28 -20.31 -46.40 -10.89
C ALA A 28 -20.31 -44.92 -10.48
N LYS A 29 -19.44 -44.10 -11.09
CA LYS A 29 -19.36 -42.65 -10.86
C LYS A 29 -20.55 -41.89 -11.45
N ALA A 30 -21.19 -42.40 -12.50
CA ALA A 30 -22.45 -41.87 -13.03
C ALA A 30 -23.60 -42.21 -12.08
N ALA A 31 -23.72 -43.46 -11.64
CA ALA A 31 -24.72 -43.89 -10.68
C ALA A 31 -24.60 -43.18 -9.32
N ALA A 32 -23.38 -42.92 -8.85
CA ALA A 32 -23.15 -42.11 -7.64
C ALA A 32 -23.68 -40.68 -7.82
N ARG A 33 -23.36 -40.03 -8.95
CA ARG A 33 -23.87 -38.68 -9.26
C ARG A 33 -25.40 -38.64 -9.39
N GLU A 34 -26.00 -39.67 -9.96
CA GLU A 34 -27.47 -39.78 -10.07
C GLU A 34 -28.14 -39.97 -8.71
N LYS A 35 -27.55 -40.79 -7.83
CA LYS A 35 -28.00 -40.95 -6.44
C LYS A 35 -27.90 -39.63 -5.68
N ASP A 36 -26.75 -38.96 -5.72
CA ASP A 36 -26.55 -37.66 -5.07
C ASP A 36 -27.57 -36.61 -5.58
N HIS A 37 -27.84 -36.61 -6.89
CA HIS A 37 -28.80 -35.69 -7.49
C HIS A 37 -30.25 -36.03 -7.09
N LYS A 38 -30.59 -37.31 -6.97
CA LYS A 38 -31.90 -37.77 -6.48
C LYS A 38 -32.08 -37.43 -5.01
N ASP A 39 -31.08 -37.71 -4.17
CA ASP A 39 -31.09 -37.38 -2.75
C ASP A 39 -31.21 -35.87 -2.53
N GLN A 40 -30.51 -35.05 -3.33
CA GLN A 40 -30.69 -33.59 -3.31
C GLN A 40 -32.10 -33.15 -3.72
N LYS A 41 -32.72 -33.81 -4.71
CA LYS A 41 -34.10 -33.52 -5.12
C LYS A 41 -35.10 -33.92 -4.05
N ASP A 42 -34.95 -35.10 -3.47
CA ASP A 42 -35.83 -35.63 -2.44
C ASP A 42 -35.71 -34.80 -1.15
N ARG A 43 -34.49 -34.38 -0.77
CA ARG A 43 -34.26 -33.40 0.31
C ARG A 43 -34.92 -32.06 0.03
N LYS A 44 -34.79 -31.52 -1.20
CA LYS A 44 -35.45 -30.26 -1.61
C LYS A 44 -36.98 -30.38 -1.62
N LEU A 45 -37.53 -31.56 -1.92
CA LEU A 45 -38.96 -31.83 -1.83
C LEU A 45 -39.44 -31.87 -0.37
N PHE A 46 -38.72 -32.60 0.48
CA PHE A 46 -39.08 -32.80 1.89
C PHE A 46 -38.97 -31.52 2.73
N LEU A 47 -37.97 -30.70 2.47
CA LEU A 47 -37.75 -29.42 3.15
C LEU A 47 -38.65 -28.29 2.64
N GLY A 48 -39.39 -28.50 1.54
CA GLY A 48 -40.17 -27.48 0.84
C GLY A 48 -39.28 -26.51 0.04
N LYS A 49 -39.85 -25.88 -1.01
CA LYS A 49 -39.15 -25.05 -2.02
C LYS A 49 -38.28 -23.90 -1.45
N HIS A 50 -38.41 -23.58 -0.17
CA HIS A 50 -37.76 -22.43 0.47
C HIS A 50 -36.86 -22.77 1.66
N ARG A 51 -36.74 -24.04 2.07
CA ARG A 51 -35.92 -24.40 3.24
C ARG A 51 -34.63 -25.05 2.79
N ARG A 52 -33.53 -24.31 2.95
CA ARG A 52 -32.17 -24.83 2.77
C ARG A 52 -31.93 -25.97 3.74
N GLU A 53 -31.08 -26.93 3.36
CA GLU A 53 -30.49 -27.89 4.30
C GLU A 53 -29.99 -27.14 5.55
N PRO A 54 -30.11 -27.73 6.75
CA PRO A 54 -29.44 -27.19 7.92
C PRO A 54 -27.96 -27.10 7.59
N THR A 55 -27.44 -25.87 7.50
CA THR A 55 -26.01 -25.65 7.36
C THR A 55 -25.32 -26.44 8.48
N PRO A 56 -24.21 -27.16 8.21
CA PRO A 56 -23.40 -27.73 9.29
C PRO A 56 -23.19 -26.67 10.37
N PRO A 57 -23.18 -27.05 11.67
CA PRO A 57 -23.05 -26.09 12.75
C PRO A 57 -21.85 -25.21 12.45
N LEU A 58 -22.10 -23.93 12.22
CA LEU A 58 -21.05 -22.97 11.90
C LEU A 58 -20.21 -22.84 13.16
N ASP A 59 -18.93 -23.21 13.05
CA ASP A 59 -18.08 -23.51 14.20
C ASP A 59 -17.67 -22.25 15.00
N ALA A 60 -17.76 -21.05 14.39
CA ALA A 60 -17.26 -19.83 14.99
C ALA A 60 -18.24 -18.65 14.92
N LEU A 61 -18.28 -17.87 16.00
CA LEU A 61 -18.96 -16.58 16.06
C LEU A 61 -18.14 -15.55 15.28
N THR A 62 -18.83 -14.57 14.69
CA THR A 62 -18.16 -13.53 13.89
C THR A 62 -17.30 -12.66 14.81
N THR A 63 -16.00 -12.64 14.54
CA THR A 63 -15.03 -11.80 15.24
C THR A 63 -14.65 -10.58 14.40
N ALA A 64 -14.11 -9.56 15.07
CA ALA A 64 -13.47 -8.46 14.35
C ALA A 64 -12.27 -8.98 13.53
N ARG A 65 -12.02 -8.36 12.36
CA ARG A 65 -10.87 -8.70 11.52
C ARG A 65 -9.57 -8.36 12.23
N ALA A 66 -8.67 -9.33 12.34
CA ALA A 66 -7.34 -9.14 12.93
C ALA A 66 -6.37 -8.43 11.97
N ASN A 67 -6.49 -8.71 10.67
CA ASN A 67 -5.59 -8.19 9.65
C ASN A 67 -6.16 -6.90 9.02
N ARG A 68 -5.29 -5.92 8.77
CA ARG A 68 -5.63 -4.76 7.93
C ARG A 68 -5.79 -5.22 6.48
N LEU A 69 -6.73 -4.60 5.78
CA LEU A 69 -6.95 -4.85 4.35
C LEU A 69 -5.91 -4.09 3.54
N ASN A 70 -5.12 -4.82 2.75
CA ASN A 70 -4.14 -4.23 1.84
C ASN A 70 -4.83 -3.78 0.55
N LEU A 71 -5.29 -2.54 0.52
CA LEU A 71 -5.90 -1.92 -0.68
C LEU A 71 -4.85 -1.18 -1.54
N GLU A 72 -3.65 -0.98 -1.01
CA GLU A 72 -2.64 -0.09 -1.58
C GLU A 72 -1.68 -0.78 -2.56
N GLU A 73 -1.55 -2.11 -2.47
CA GLU A 73 -0.54 -2.87 -3.20
C GLU A 73 -0.64 -2.73 -4.72
N ASN A 74 -1.84 -2.46 -5.24
CA ASN A 74 -2.13 -2.35 -6.66
C ASN A 74 -2.38 -0.91 -7.13
N LEU A 75 -2.08 0.10 -6.28
CA LEU A 75 -2.17 1.49 -6.70
C LEU A 75 -1.14 1.78 -7.80
N ASN A 76 -1.57 2.46 -8.86
CA ASN A 76 -0.77 2.89 -10.00
C ASN A 76 -0.09 1.76 -10.81
N LYS A 77 -0.48 0.50 -10.61
CA LYS A 77 0.04 -0.63 -11.38
C LYS A 77 -0.94 -1.02 -12.49
N THR A 78 -0.45 -1.11 -13.72
CA THR A 78 -1.21 -1.65 -14.86
C THR A 78 -0.77 -3.10 -15.12
N THR A 79 -1.68 -4.05 -14.96
CA THR A 79 -1.40 -5.47 -15.16
C THR A 79 -2.18 -6.01 -16.36
N LEU A 80 -1.50 -6.72 -17.25
CA LEU A 80 -2.15 -7.40 -18.37
C LEU A 80 -2.90 -8.63 -17.86
N VAL A 81 -4.23 -8.63 -18.01
CA VAL A 81 -5.07 -9.78 -17.64
C VAL A 81 -5.26 -10.66 -18.89
N PRO A 82 -4.96 -11.97 -18.81
CA PRO A 82 -5.16 -12.86 -19.95
C PRO A 82 -6.65 -12.96 -20.31
N ALA A 83 -6.93 -12.90 -21.62
CA ALA A 83 -8.29 -13.01 -22.15
C ALA A 83 -8.91 -14.36 -21.75
N GLY A 84 -9.89 -14.33 -20.84
CA GLY A 84 -10.57 -15.52 -20.32
C GLY A 84 -10.41 -15.77 -18.82
N ALA A 85 -9.47 -15.11 -18.12
CA ALA A 85 -9.26 -15.32 -16.68
C ALA A 85 -10.35 -14.70 -15.78
N GLY A 86 -11.24 -13.87 -16.33
CA GLY A 86 -12.29 -13.19 -15.57
C GLY A 86 -13.57 -13.02 -16.38
N ILE A 87 -14.23 -14.12 -16.73
CA ILE A 87 -15.59 -14.06 -17.29
C ILE A 87 -16.55 -13.79 -16.12
N GLY A 88 -16.82 -12.50 -15.88
CA GLY A 88 -17.68 -12.03 -14.79
C GLY A 88 -16.92 -11.89 -13.46
N LYS A 89 -17.54 -12.35 -12.37
CA LYS A 89 -16.97 -12.27 -11.01
C LYS A 89 -16.17 -13.53 -10.62
N ARG A 90 -16.22 -14.62 -11.38
CA ARG A 90 -15.52 -15.88 -11.05
C ARG A 90 -14.22 -15.98 -11.85
N GLY A 91 -13.16 -16.47 -11.19
CA GLY A 91 -11.81 -16.59 -11.76
C GLY A 91 -10.89 -15.44 -11.35
N LYS A 92 -9.57 -15.66 -11.38
CA LYS A 92 -8.54 -14.70 -10.96
C LYS A 92 -8.30 -13.62 -12.02
N GLY A 93 -9.31 -12.78 -12.27
CA GLY A 93 -9.19 -11.57 -13.08
C GLY A 93 -8.54 -10.40 -12.33
N ALA A 94 -8.49 -9.23 -12.97
CA ALA A 94 -8.02 -7.99 -12.31
C ALA A 94 -8.95 -7.59 -11.14
N GLY A 95 -8.34 -7.32 -9.98
CA GLY A 95 -9.03 -6.83 -8.79
C GLY A 95 -8.61 -7.58 -7.52
N PHE A 96 -9.44 -7.47 -6.48
CA PHE A 96 -9.31 -8.19 -5.22
C PHE A 96 -9.93 -9.58 -5.35
N TYR A 97 -9.16 -10.63 -5.02
CA TYR A 97 -9.60 -12.02 -5.08
C TYR A 97 -9.93 -12.57 -3.69
N CYS A 98 -11.08 -13.23 -3.56
CA CYS A 98 -11.43 -14.00 -2.37
C CYS A 98 -11.18 -15.49 -2.60
N ASP A 99 -10.26 -16.07 -1.82
CA ASP A 99 -9.95 -17.50 -1.86
C ASP A 99 -11.10 -18.38 -1.33
N ALA A 100 -11.94 -17.87 -0.42
CA ALA A 100 -13.04 -18.64 0.16
C ALA A 100 -14.25 -18.75 -0.77
N CYS A 101 -14.48 -17.76 -1.63
CA CYS A 101 -15.68 -17.67 -2.46
C CYS A 101 -15.40 -17.83 -3.97
N ASP A 102 -14.13 -17.87 -4.37
CA ASP A 102 -13.66 -17.84 -5.76
C ASP A 102 -14.23 -16.68 -6.58
N LEU A 103 -14.30 -15.50 -5.94
CA LEU A 103 -14.86 -14.27 -6.52
C LEU A 103 -13.80 -13.16 -6.59
N THR A 104 -13.73 -12.48 -7.73
CA THR A 104 -12.99 -11.23 -7.91
C THR A 104 -13.89 -10.02 -7.89
N TYR A 105 -13.43 -8.98 -7.20
CA TYR A 105 -14.06 -7.67 -7.12
C TYR A 105 -13.12 -6.60 -7.64
N LYS A 106 -13.62 -5.73 -8.52
CA LYS A 106 -12.83 -4.65 -9.12
C LYS A 106 -12.77 -3.40 -8.24
N ASP A 107 -13.82 -3.19 -7.45
CA ASP A 107 -13.94 -2.03 -6.56
C ASP A 107 -13.63 -2.42 -5.10
N SER A 108 -13.00 -1.50 -4.37
CA SER A 108 -12.67 -1.68 -2.94
C SER A 108 -13.89 -1.76 -2.05
N LEU A 109 -14.94 -0.98 -2.33
CA LEU A 109 -16.19 -1.02 -1.56
C LEU A 109 -16.89 -2.38 -1.73
N GLN A 110 -17.02 -2.85 -2.97
CA GLN A 110 -17.61 -4.17 -3.24
C GLN A 110 -16.79 -5.30 -2.60
N TRP A 111 -15.47 -5.15 -2.51
CA TRP A 111 -14.60 -6.08 -1.81
C TRP A 111 -14.88 -6.13 -0.31
N VAL A 112 -15.00 -4.97 0.34
CA VAL A 112 -15.31 -4.88 1.77
C VAL A 112 -16.72 -5.41 2.07
N ASP A 113 -17.70 -5.07 1.23
CA ASP A 113 -19.06 -5.55 1.36
C ASP A 113 -19.14 -7.06 1.18
N HIS A 114 -18.34 -7.62 0.26
CA HIS A 114 -18.23 -9.07 0.10
C HIS A 114 -17.72 -9.75 1.38
N LEU A 115 -16.62 -9.26 1.96
CA LEU A 115 -16.06 -9.83 3.19
C LEU A 115 -17.05 -9.79 4.37
N ASN A 116 -17.91 -8.77 4.41
CA ASN A 116 -18.93 -8.64 5.45
C ASN A 116 -20.25 -9.35 5.10
N SER A 117 -20.40 -9.85 3.87
CA SER A 117 -21.63 -10.49 3.42
C SER A 117 -21.82 -11.85 4.07
N LYS A 118 -23.07 -12.22 4.37
CA LYS A 118 -23.40 -13.55 4.92
C LYS A 118 -22.90 -14.69 4.04
N GLN A 119 -22.83 -14.47 2.72
CA GLN A 119 -22.32 -15.48 1.78
C GLN A 119 -20.85 -15.81 2.04
N HIS A 120 -20.01 -14.80 2.27
CA HIS A 120 -18.61 -14.99 2.62
C HIS A 120 -18.47 -15.60 4.02
N LEU A 121 -19.22 -15.09 5.00
CA LEU A 121 -19.20 -15.62 6.37
C LEU A 121 -19.58 -17.10 6.43
N TYR A 122 -20.60 -17.53 5.66
CA TYR A 122 -20.94 -18.94 5.58
C TYR A 122 -19.86 -19.78 4.87
N ALA A 123 -19.20 -19.23 3.85
CA ALA A 123 -18.08 -19.91 3.19
C ALA A 123 -16.85 -20.05 4.10
N THR A 124 -16.66 -19.13 5.05
CA THR A 124 -15.58 -19.17 6.05
C THR A 124 -15.97 -19.87 7.35
N GLY A 125 -17.21 -20.35 7.49
CA GLY A 125 -17.68 -21.07 8.67
C GLY A 125 -18.16 -20.20 9.85
N GLN A 126 -18.47 -18.93 9.60
CA GLN A 126 -18.96 -17.99 10.61
C GLN A 126 -20.49 -17.83 10.60
N THR A 127 -21.10 -17.71 11.79
CA THR A 127 -22.57 -17.61 11.99
C THR A 127 -23.17 -16.26 11.61
N GLY A 128 -22.36 -15.20 11.46
CA GLY A 128 -22.86 -13.83 11.31
C GLY A 128 -23.40 -13.24 12.61
N GLU A 129 -23.35 -14.00 13.70
CA GLU A 129 -23.74 -13.57 15.04
C GLU A 129 -22.49 -13.20 15.84
N VAL A 130 -22.60 -12.16 16.66
CA VAL A 130 -21.49 -11.63 17.48
C VAL A 130 -21.77 -11.95 18.94
N GLN A 131 -20.71 -12.31 19.68
CA GLN A 131 -20.79 -12.52 21.13
C GLN A 131 -21.20 -11.23 21.84
N ARG A 132 -22.08 -11.34 22.84
CA ARG A 132 -22.40 -10.22 23.73
C ARG A 132 -21.27 -10.05 24.74
N ALA A 133 -20.73 -8.84 24.82
CA ALA A 133 -19.61 -8.54 25.71
C ALA A 133 -20.01 -8.63 27.19
N THR A 134 -19.12 -9.16 28.02
CA THR A 134 -19.27 -9.18 29.48
C THR A 134 -18.73 -7.89 30.13
N LEU A 135 -19.11 -7.60 31.38
CA LEU A 135 -18.62 -6.41 32.10
C LEU A 135 -17.10 -6.42 32.28
N GLU A 136 -16.51 -7.61 32.45
CA GLU A 136 -15.07 -7.79 32.63
C GLU A 136 -14.31 -7.50 31.33
N GLU A 137 -14.79 -8.00 30.20
CA GLU A 137 -14.23 -7.71 28.87
C GLU A 137 -14.26 -6.21 28.54
N VAL A 138 -15.34 -5.52 28.91
CA VAL A 138 -15.45 -4.07 28.70
C VAL A 138 -14.40 -3.32 29.54
N LYS A 139 -14.20 -3.69 30.80
CA LYS A 139 -13.15 -3.11 31.65
C LYS A 139 -11.76 -3.33 31.05
N GLN A 140 -11.43 -4.57 30.70
CA GLN A 140 -10.16 -4.91 30.06
C GLN A 140 -9.94 -4.12 28.76
N ARG A 141 -10.98 -3.96 27.94
CA ARG A 141 -10.90 -3.19 26.70
C ARG A 141 -10.67 -1.71 26.95
N LEU A 142 -11.31 -1.12 27.96
CA LEU A 142 -11.12 0.27 28.34
C LEU A 142 -9.70 0.52 28.86
N ASP A 143 -9.16 -0.39 29.67
CA ASP A 143 -7.80 -0.28 30.18
C ASP A 143 -6.77 -0.41 29.07
N TRP A 144 -6.98 -1.33 28.11
CA TRP A 144 -6.16 -1.41 26.90
C TRP A 144 -6.22 -0.12 26.07
N LEU A 145 -7.40 0.48 25.91
CA LEU A 145 -7.56 1.75 25.18
C LEU A 145 -6.87 2.92 25.89
N ARG A 146 -6.92 2.97 27.22
CA ARG A 146 -6.18 3.95 28.03
C ARG A 146 -4.68 3.79 27.86
N ALA A 147 -4.17 2.56 27.94
CA ALA A 147 -2.76 2.26 27.73
C ALA A 147 -2.30 2.64 26.32
N LYS A 148 -3.08 2.29 25.29
CA LYS A 148 -2.79 2.65 23.89
C LYS A 148 -2.75 4.16 23.68
N LYS A 149 -3.70 4.92 24.25
CA LYS A 149 -3.68 6.39 24.19
C LYS A 149 -2.48 6.99 24.92
N ALA A 150 -2.16 6.49 26.11
CA ALA A 150 -0.99 6.96 26.85
C ALA A 150 0.32 6.66 26.10
N GLN A 151 0.39 5.52 25.41
CA GLN A 151 1.53 5.19 24.55
C GLN A 151 1.59 6.11 23.33
N GLU A 152 0.47 6.34 22.63
CA GLU A 152 0.41 7.28 21.50
C GLU A 152 0.77 8.72 21.91
N GLU A 153 0.43 9.14 23.14
CA GLU A 153 0.80 10.44 23.70
C GLU A 153 2.29 10.51 24.05
N LYS A 154 2.87 9.44 24.60
CA LYS A 154 4.32 9.31 24.79
C LYS A 154 5.05 9.34 23.45
N ASP A 155 4.61 8.57 22.46
CA ASP A 155 5.20 8.56 21.11
C ASP A 155 5.12 9.94 20.44
N ARG A 156 4.04 10.70 20.73
CA ARG A 156 3.89 12.09 20.29
C ARG A 156 4.81 13.05 21.05
N ALA A 157 4.97 12.89 22.36
CA ALA A 157 5.84 13.71 23.20
C ALA A 157 7.33 13.44 22.89
N GLU A 158 7.69 12.17 22.67
CA GLU A 158 9.02 11.69 22.31
C GLU A 158 9.35 11.94 20.82
N GLY A 159 8.39 12.42 20.02
CA GLY A 159 8.62 12.84 18.63
C GLY A 159 8.92 11.70 17.65
N THR A 160 8.77 10.44 18.07
CA THR A 160 8.97 9.24 17.24
C THR A 160 7.85 9.06 16.22
N GLY A 161 6.67 9.65 16.48
CA GLY A 161 5.57 9.78 15.52
C GLY A 161 5.79 10.88 14.48
N VAL A 162 6.83 10.77 13.65
CA VAL A 162 7.02 11.48 12.36
C VAL A 162 6.44 12.91 12.32
N ASP A 163 6.86 13.78 13.24
CA ASP A 163 6.70 15.22 13.05
C ASP A 163 7.75 15.65 12.00
N LEU A 164 7.44 15.41 10.72
CA LEU A 164 8.25 15.84 9.57
C LEU A 164 8.68 17.30 9.70
N LYS A 165 7.82 18.14 10.29
CA LYS A 165 8.09 19.55 10.58
C LYS A 165 9.27 19.73 11.53
N LYS A 166 9.30 19.04 12.68
CA LYS A 166 10.41 19.13 13.64
C LYS A 166 11.72 18.65 13.03
N ARG A 167 11.70 17.55 12.27
CA ARG A 167 12.89 17.02 11.59
C ARG A 167 13.42 17.96 10.49
N LEU A 168 12.52 18.67 9.80
CA LEU A 168 12.89 19.69 8.82
C LEU A 168 13.45 20.96 9.50
N GLU A 169 12.87 21.36 10.63
CA GLU A 169 13.34 22.52 11.41
C GLU A 169 14.71 22.27 12.03
N GLU A 170 14.97 21.07 12.56
CA GLU A 170 16.29 20.68 13.08
C GLU A 170 17.36 20.71 11.98
N ARG A 171 17.08 20.15 10.80
CA ARG A 171 18.02 20.23 9.67
C ARG A 171 18.29 21.66 9.23
N ARG A 172 17.27 22.53 9.23
CA ARG A 172 17.44 23.95 8.91
C ARG A 172 18.34 24.66 9.92
N LYS A 173 18.18 24.38 11.22
CA LYS A 173 19.02 24.96 12.28
C LYS A 173 20.48 24.54 12.15
N ILE A 174 20.73 23.25 11.89
CA ILE A 174 22.10 22.73 11.68
C ILE A 174 22.74 23.39 10.45
N GLU A 175 22.00 23.52 9.34
CA GLU A 175 22.52 24.20 8.13
C GLU A 175 22.82 25.69 8.39
N GLU A 176 22.00 26.36 9.20
CA GLU A 176 22.20 27.76 9.58
C GLU A 176 23.42 27.93 10.49
N GLU A 177 23.62 27.05 11.46
CA GLU A 177 24.78 27.04 12.35
C GLU A 177 26.08 26.77 11.59
N GLU A 178 26.11 25.79 10.68
CA GLU A 178 27.25 25.54 9.80
C GLU A 178 27.56 26.75 8.92
N ARG A 179 26.52 27.43 8.42
CA ARG A 179 26.67 28.66 7.62
C ARG A 179 27.26 29.80 8.46
N ARG A 180 26.83 29.95 9.72
CA ARG A 180 27.36 30.95 10.67
C ARG A 180 28.82 30.65 11.02
N GLU A 181 29.16 29.42 11.35
CA GLU A 181 30.54 29.02 11.61
C GLU A 181 31.45 29.26 10.40
N LYS A 182 30.97 28.94 9.19
CA LYS A 182 31.72 29.19 7.96
C LYS A 182 31.94 30.68 7.71
N ARG A 183 30.98 31.53 8.10
CA ARG A 183 31.12 33.00 8.06
C ARG A 183 32.15 33.49 9.07
N GLU A 184 32.11 33.01 10.31
CA GLU A 184 33.08 33.39 11.35
C GLU A 184 34.51 32.92 11.02
N LYS A 185 34.67 31.67 10.58
CA LYS A 185 35.95 31.13 10.08
C LYS A 185 36.51 31.95 8.89
N ARG A 186 35.64 32.52 8.04
CA ARG A 186 36.05 33.43 6.94
C ARG A 186 36.46 34.81 7.46
N LYS A 187 35.75 35.37 8.45
CA LYS A 187 36.10 36.64 9.09
C LYS A 187 37.43 36.56 9.83
N GLU A 188 37.68 35.47 10.55
CA GLU A 188 38.95 35.25 11.26
C GLU A 188 40.14 35.12 10.30
N LYS A 189 39.98 34.38 9.20
CA LYS A 189 40.99 34.29 8.14
C LYS A 189 41.31 35.65 7.51
N ARG A 190 40.32 36.52 7.35
CA ARG A 190 40.52 37.90 6.85
C ARG A 190 41.23 38.79 7.85
N LYS A 191 40.89 38.70 9.13
CA LYS A 191 41.60 39.41 10.21
C LYS A 191 43.05 38.95 10.30
N ALA A 192 43.30 37.64 10.24
CA ALA A 192 44.65 37.08 10.23
C ALA A 192 45.46 37.48 8.98
N ALA A 193 44.83 37.55 7.80
CA ALA A 193 45.47 38.03 6.58
C ALA A 193 45.79 39.54 6.64
N LYS A 194 44.91 40.37 7.21
CA LYS A 194 45.18 41.79 7.44
C LYS A 194 46.33 42.02 8.43
N ILE A 195 46.44 41.21 9.48
CA ILE A 195 47.51 41.33 10.49
C ILE A 195 48.86 40.83 9.94
N LYS A 196 48.86 39.81 9.07
CA LYS A 196 50.09 39.31 8.41
C LYS A 196 50.52 40.11 7.18
N GLY A 197 49.66 41.00 6.67
CA GLY A 197 49.91 41.86 5.50
C GLY A 197 50.23 43.31 5.86
N GLY A 198 50.92 43.55 6.97
CA GLY A 198 51.42 44.88 7.33
C GLY A 198 52.65 45.24 6.50
N ASP A 199 52.43 45.85 5.34
CA ASP A 199 53.09 47.09 4.85
C ASP A 199 52.91 47.23 3.34
N GLY A 200 52.08 48.19 2.90
CA GLY A 200 51.97 48.54 1.48
C GLY A 200 50.67 49.24 1.02
N ILE A 201 50.54 50.53 1.35
CA ILE A 201 50.20 51.64 0.42
C ILE A 201 48.77 51.72 -0.19
N VAL A 202 48.14 52.87 0.14
CA VAL A 202 47.08 53.69 -0.49
C VAL A 202 45.60 53.32 -0.43
N ASP A 203 44.92 53.93 0.56
CA ASP A 203 43.69 54.68 0.33
C ASP A 203 43.91 55.74 -0.77
N SER A 204 43.21 55.64 -1.90
CA SER A 204 42.72 56.79 -2.68
C SER A 204 41.90 56.33 -3.89
N VAL A 205 40.96 57.17 -4.33
CA VAL A 205 39.91 57.01 -5.37
C VAL A 205 38.57 56.56 -4.78
N MET A 206 37.81 57.45 -4.14
CA MET A 206 36.98 58.54 -4.73
C MET A 206 35.63 58.04 -5.26
N THR A 207 34.61 58.44 -4.51
CA THR A 207 33.19 58.62 -4.80
C THR A 207 32.83 58.87 -6.28
N ALA A 208 31.83 58.14 -6.80
CA ALA A 208 30.88 58.64 -7.79
C ALA A 208 29.58 57.80 -7.83
N ALA A 209 28.45 58.51 -7.86
CA ALA A 209 27.07 58.07 -8.14
C ALA A 209 26.35 57.23 -7.07
N GLY A 210 25.52 57.92 -6.28
CA GLY A 210 24.53 57.31 -5.39
C GLY A 210 23.32 56.75 -6.14
N VAL A 211 22.84 55.59 -5.66
CA VAL A 211 21.43 55.20 -5.63
C VAL A 211 21.26 54.42 -4.32
N ALA A 212 20.53 55.00 -3.37
CA ALA A 212 20.11 54.31 -2.15
C ALA A 212 19.04 53.28 -2.53
N ILE A 213 19.28 52.02 -2.21
CA ILE A 213 18.26 50.96 -2.17
C ILE A 213 18.12 50.60 -0.70
N ASP A 214 17.00 51.02 -0.12
CA ASP A 214 16.61 50.70 1.25
C ASP A 214 16.45 49.17 1.41
N GLY A 215 17.11 48.61 2.43
CA GLY A 215 16.97 47.20 2.83
C GLY A 215 18.17 46.29 2.60
N ALA A 216 19.40 46.81 2.58
CA ALA A 216 20.62 46.03 2.35
C ALA A 216 21.54 45.89 3.59
N GLU A 217 20.97 45.75 4.79
CA GLU A 217 21.77 45.64 6.02
C GLU A 217 22.38 44.24 6.25
N ASP A 218 22.00 43.21 5.46
CA ASP A 218 22.40 41.81 5.71
C ASP A 218 23.13 41.09 4.54
N MET A 219 23.55 41.79 3.48
CA MET A 219 24.25 41.16 2.35
C MET A 219 25.71 41.61 2.29
N ASP A 220 26.61 40.70 2.71
CA ASP A 220 28.06 40.87 2.70
C ASP A 220 28.57 41.40 1.35
N ALA A 221 29.48 42.38 1.37
CA ALA A 221 30.07 43.00 0.18
C ALA A 221 30.68 41.98 -0.82
N ASP A 222 31.09 40.80 -0.34
CA ASP A 222 31.57 39.71 -1.19
C ASP A 222 30.47 38.89 -1.85
N ALA A 223 29.27 38.78 -1.25
CA ALA A 223 28.13 38.19 -1.93
C ALA A 223 27.71 39.07 -3.12
N ILE A 224 27.80 40.39 -2.96
CA ILE A 224 27.57 41.37 -4.03
C ILE A 224 28.68 41.28 -5.08
N ALA A 225 29.95 41.14 -4.67
CA ALA A 225 31.08 40.98 -5.58
C ALA A 225 31.05 39.64 -6.35
N MET A 226 30.68 38.54 -5.70
CA MET A 226 30.56 37.21 -6.32
C MET A 226 29.33 37.11 -7.23
N ALA A 227 28.22 37.79 -6.90
CA ALA A 227 27.06 37.93 -7.79
C ALA A 227 27.41 38.76 -9.05
N ARG A 228 28.24 39.80 -8.90
CA ARG A 228 28.83 40.55 -10.02
C ARG A 228 29.78 39.70 -10.87
N MET A 229 30.62 38.88 -10.24
CA MET A 229 31.58 38.01 -10.94
C MET A 229 30.92 36.83 -11.66
N MET A 230 29.76 36.37 -11.18
CA MET A 230 28.92 35.36 -11.86
C MET A 230 27.94 35.96 -12.89
N GLY A 231 28.04 37.26 -13.21
CA GLY A 231 27.27 37.87 -14.29
C GLY A 231 25.80 38.18 -13.97
N LEU A 232 25.39 38.17 -12.70
CA LEU A 232 24.02 38.51 -12.29
C LEU A 232 23.79 40.03 -12.09
N ALA A 233 24.77 40.87 -12.41
CA ALA A 233 24.64 42.33 -12.40
C ALA A 233 24.26 42.86 -13.79
N GLY A 234 23.12 42.41 -14.30
CA GLY A 234 22.57 42.86 -15.58
C GLY A 234 21.16 42.29 -15.75
N GLY A 235 20.15 43.15 -15.64
CA GLY A 235 18.74 42.78 -15.51
C GLY A 235 18.24 41.79 -16.55
N PHE A 236 17.51 40.77 -16.07
CA PHE A 236 16.61 39.98 -16.90
C PHE A 236 15.53 40.92 -17.44
N GLY A 237 15.56 41.15 -18.76
CA GLY A 237 14.84 42.22 -19.42
C GLY A 237 13.35 42.24 -19.13
N THR A 238 12.89 43.35 -18.54
CA THR A 238 11.51 43.80 -18.68
C THR A 238 11.33 44.32 -20.11
N THR A 239 10.88 43.47 -21.03
CA THR A 239 10.37 43.93 -22.34
C THR A 239 8.97 44.50 -22.15
N LYS A 240 8.81 45.79 -22.39
CA LYS A 240 7.50 46.45 -22.48
C LYS A 240 7.15 46.70 -23.94
N LYS A 241 6.15 45.98 -24.48
CA LYS A 241 4.99 46.45 -25.28
C LYS A 241 4.42 45.32 -26.13
N GLY A 242 3.12 45.06 -25.92
CA GLY A 242 2.27 44.05 -26.55
C GLY A 242 1.13 43.76 -25.60
#